data_AF-A0A3M1D2L4-F1
#
_entry.id   AF-A0A3M1D2L4-F1
#
_cell.length_a   1.000
_cell.length_b   1.000
_cell.length_c   1.000
_cell.angle_alpha   90.00
_cell.angle_beta   90.00
_cell.angle_gamma   90.00
#
_symmetry.space_group_name_H-M   'P 1'
#
loop_
_entity.id
_entity.type
_entity.pdbx_description
1 polymer ?
#
loop_
_entity_poly.entity_id
_entity_poly.type
_entity_poly.pdbx_seq_one_letter_code
_entity_poly.pdbx_strand_id
1 'polypeptide(L)'
;MKRHGMAGKTMTWLACFLLWATSAFAQEAGRQPAAQSQGPTAEQLRRWRRLTPEQKQRLKERLEKFRSMSPEQRRKLKERLKRFLALPEAERKRLRRNFRTFMKLSPEQKALVLKSYERWRSLSEEQRRKYRRQLRRLRRMSPQDRQRFLRRLHRWMKLTPEQRRKLRELIRRKRRHRRGG
;
A
#
# COMPACT_ATOMS: atom_id res chain seq x y z
N MET A 1 6.96 -21.40 11.37
CA MET A 1 6.65 -19.96 11.19
C MET A 1 6.08 -19.69 9.80
N LYS A 2 4.75 -19.76 9.64
CA LYS A 2 4.05 -19.58 8.35
C LYS A 2 3.97 -18.08 7.98
N ARG A 3 4.77 -17.65 7.00
CA ARG A 3 4.67 -16.30 6.42
C ARG A 3 3.59 -16.32 5.34
N HIS A 4 2.36 -15.97 5.71
CA HIS A 4 1.28 -15.81 4.73
C HIS A 4 1.63 -14.69 3.73
N GLY A 5 1.77 -15.07 2.47
CA GLY A 5 1.83 -14.15 1.35
C GLY A 5 0.48 -13.46 1.20
N MET A 6 0.40 -12.17 1.53
CA MET A 6 -0.74 -11.34 1.16
C MET A 6 -0.61 -10.96 -0.33
N ALA A 7 -0.99 -11.90 -1.20
CA ALA A 7 -1.41 -11.59 -2.55
C ALA A 7 -2.84 -11.00 -2.49
N GLY A 8 -3.06 -9.88 -3.16
CA GLY A 8 -4.39 -9.38 -3.52
C GLY A 8 -5.28 -8.88 -2.37
N LYS A 9 -5.02 -7.67 -1.85
CA LYS A 9 -6.05 -6.93 -1.10
C LYS A 9 -6.14 -5.51 -1.64
N THR A 10 -7.24 -5.27 -2.33
CA THR A 10 -7.67 -3.99 -2.90
C THR A 10 -7.61 -2.88 -1.86
N MET A 11 -6.83 -1.84 -2.17
CA MET A 11 -7.15 -0.44 -1.87
C MET A 11 -7.75 -0.18 -0.48
N THR A 12 -7.00 -0.45 0.58
CA THR A 12 -7.34 -0.02 1.96
C THR A 12 -6.82 1.40 2.22
N TRP A 13 -7.04 2.35 1.30
CA TRP A 13 -6.69 3.76 1.53
C TRP A 13 -7.87 4.60 2.03
N LEU A 14 -9.11 4.11 1.90
CA LEU A 14 -10.30 4.77 2.45
C LEU A 14 -10.59 4.42 3.91
N ALA A 15 -10.03 3.32 4.45
CA ALA A 15 -10.27 2.94 5.85
C ALA A 15 -9.53 3.82 6.87
N CYS A 16 -8.47 4.53 6.44
CA CYS A 16 -7.81 5.53 7.30
C CYS A 16 -8.59 6.84 7.44
N PHE A 17 -9.68 7.02 6.68
CA PHE A 17 -10.48 8.25 6.68
C PHE A 17 -11.66 8.23 7.66
N LEU A 18 -11.93 7.09 8.31
CA LEU A 18 -13.00 6.91 9.30
C LEU A 18 -12.47 6.37 10.64
N LEU A 19 -11.35 6.92 11.09
CA LEU A 19 -10.91 6.75 12.48
C LEU A 19 -11.31 7.99 13.25
N TRP A 20 -12.59 8.06 13.57
CA TRP A 20 -13.11 8.30 14.92
C TRP A 20 -14.55 7.73 14.96
N ALA A 21 -14.87 7.07 16.07
CA ALA A 21 -16.12 6.40 16.40
C ALA A 21 -16.38 5.01 15.76
N THR A 22 -15.68 3.97 16.22
CA THR A 22 -16.27 2.60 16.33
C THR A 22 -15.57 1.80 17.44
N SER A 23 -16.03 1.95 18.67
CA SER A 23 -16.17 0.84 19.63
C SER A 23 -17.67 0.72 19.87
N ALA A 24 -18.31 -0.43 20.01
CA ALA A 24 -17.96 -1.84 19.96
C ALA A 24 -19.34 -2.49 19.75
N PHE A 25 -19.50 -3.44 18.83
CA PHE A 25 -20.67 -4.34 18.90
C PHE A 25 -20.38 -5.61 18.10
N ALA A 26 -20.14 -6.68 18.85
CA ALA A 26 -20.15 -8.05 18.37
C ALA A 26 -20.83 -8.87 19.47
N GLN A 27 -22.16 -8.97 19.39
CA GLN A 27 -22.92 -10.12 19.90
C GLN A 27 -24.39 -9.89 19.57
N GLU A 28 -24.98 -10.82 18.83
CA GLU A 28 -26.41 -11.04 18.94
C GLU A 28 -26.70 -12.51 18.62
N ALA A 29 -26.87 -13.29 19.67
CA ALA A 29 -27.67 -14.50 19.66
C ALA A 29 -28.25 -14.60 21.08
N GLY A 30 -29.48 -14.12 21.24
CA GLY A 30 -30.21 -14.10 22.51
C GLY A 30 -30.52 -12.69 23.00
N ARG A 31 -31.67 -12.16 22.57
CA ARG A 31 -32.51 -11.17 23.26
C ARG A 31 -31.78 -9.97 23.90
N GLN A 32 -31.75 -8.82 23.21
CA GLN A 32 -31.45 -7.53 23.85
C GLN A 32 -32.61 -6.54 23.61
N PRO A 33 -33.06 -5.81 24.65
CA PRO A 33 -34.09 -4.78 24.51
C PRO A 33 -33.52 -3.63 23.66
N ALA A 34 -34.41 -2.88 23.02
CA ALA A 34 -34.12 -1.68 22.23
C ALA A 34 -32.81 -1.01 22.68
N ALA A 35 -31.77 -1.12 21.84
CA ALA A 35 -30.47 -0.56 22.11
C ALA A 35 -30.65 0.91 22.49
N GLN A 36 -30.48 1.19 23.78
CA GLN A 36 -30.43 2.52 24.32
C GLN A 36 -29.49 3.31 23.42
N SER A 37 -30.02 4.34 22.77
CA SER A 37 -29.21 5.31 22.06
C SER A 37 -28.44 6.08 23.12
N GLN A 38 -27.39 5.47 23.66
CA GLN A 38 -26.51 6.11 24.62
C GLN A 38 -25.97 7.35 23.93
N GLY A 39 -26.38 8.51 24.42
CA GLY A 39 -25.93 9.80 23.93
C GLY A 39 -24.40 9.88 23.94
N PRO A 40 -23.81 10.85 23.24
CA PRO A 40 -22.36 10.98 23.18
C PRO A 40 -21.77 11.04 24.59
N THR A 41 -20.77 10.20 24.87
CA THR A 41 -20.10 10.17 26.18
C THR A 41 -19.47 11.52 26.50
N ALA A 42 -19.24 11.80 27.78
CA ALA A 42 -18.61 13.05 28.21
C ALA A 42 -17.27 13.29 27.48
N GLU A 43 -16.49 12.23 27.20
CA GLU A 43 -15.25 12.35 26.44
C GLU A 43 -15.49 12.70 24.95
N GLN A 44 -16.52 12.11 24.32
CA GLN A 44 -16.89 12.44 22.94
C GLN A 44 -17.35 13.89 22.82
N LEU A 45 -18.13 14.39 23.79
CA LEU A 45 -18.55 15.79 23.85
C LEU A 45 -17.36 16.73 24.04
N ARG A 46 -16.42 16.41 24.94
CA ARG A 46 -15.18 17.20 25.12
C ARG A 46 -14.35 17.24 23.85
N ARG A 47 -14.21 16.11 23.17
CA ARG A 47 -13.51 16.02 21.89
C ARG A 47 -14.20 16.83 20.80
N TRP A 48 -15.53 16.79 20.71
CA TRP A 48 -16.33 17.57 19.77
C TRP A 48 -16.19 19.08 19.98
N ARG A 49 -16.21 19.53 21.25
CA ARG A 49 -16.02 20.93 21.61
C ARG A 49 -14.64 21.48 21.21
N ARG A 50 -13.61 20.62 21.19
CA ARG A 50 -12.24 20.98 20.77
C ARG A 50 -12.05 21.07 19.25
N LEU A 51 -13.03 20.66 18.45
CA LEU A 51 -12.91 20.72 16.99
C LEU A 51 -13.13 22.15 16.48
N THR A 52 -12.27 22.58 15.57
CA THR A 52 -12.47 23.87 14.87
C THR A 52 -13.68 23.80 13.92
N PRO A 53 -14.26 24.93 13.52
CA PRO A 53 -15.35 24.97 12.56
C PRO A 53 -15.05 24.19 11.27
N GLU A 54 -13.83 24.30 10.73
CA GLU A 54 -13.38 23.60 9.53
C GLU A 54 -13.31 22.09 9.76
N GLN A 55 -12.90 21.65 10.94
CA GLN A 55 -12.86 20.23 11.29
C GLN A 55 -14.28 19.66 11.43
N LYS A 56 -15.21 20.40 12.03
CA LYS A 56 -16.63 20.02 12.12
C LYS A 56 -17.26 19.93 10.72
N GLN A 57 -16.96 20.90 9.85
CA GLN A 57 -17.44 20.90 8.47
C GLN A 57 -16.93 19.69 7.68
N ARG A 58 -15.63 19.37 7.78
CA ARG A 58 -15.05 18.17 7.16
C ARG A 58 -15.68 16.86 7.68
N LEU A 59 -16.08 16.81 8.95
CA LEU A 59 -16.80 15.66 9.50
C LEU A 59 -18.21 15.55 8.94
N LYS A 60 -18.92 16.68 8.83
CA LYS A 60 -20.25 16.74 8.20
C LYS A 60 -20.19 16.23 6.76
N GLU A 61 -19.26 16.73 5.95
CA GLU A 61 -19.08 16.28 4.56
C GLU A 61 -18.79 14.78 4.45
N ARG A 62 -17.96 14.23 5.35
CA ARG A 62 -17.68 12.79 5.39
C ARG A 62 -18.90 11.97 5.78
N LEU A 63 -19.70 12.47 6.72
CA LEU A 63 -20.94 11.82 7.14
C LEU A 63 -21.95 11.81 6.00
N GLU A 64 -22.14 12.92 5.31
CA GLU A 64 -23.02 13.01 4.16
C GLU A 64 -22.56 12.08 3.04
N LYS A 65 -21.25 12.03 2.76
CA LYS A 65 -20.69 11.07 1.81
C LYS A 65 -20.94 9.60 2.23
N PHE A 66 -20.89 9.30 3.52
CA PHE A 66 -21.20 7.96 4.01
C PHE A 66 -22.70 7.64 3.89
N ARG A 67 -23.56 8.63 4.13
CA ARG A 67 -25.01 8.54 3.95
C ARG A 67 -25.41 8.41 2.48
N SER A 68 -24.66 8.98 1.54
CA SER A 68 -24.94 8.79 0.11
C SER A 68 -24.40 7.47 -0.48
N MET A 69 -23.62 6.69 0.29
CA MET A 69 -23.14 5.37 -0.18
C MET A 69 -24.24 4.31 -0.17
N SER A 70 -24.17 3.38 -1.14
CA SER A 70 -25.04 2.20 -1.18
C SER A 70 -24.80 1.27 0.02
N PRO A 71 -25.77 0.41 0.39
CA PRO A 71 -25.60 -0.57 1.45
C PRO A 71 -24.34 -1.46 1.28
N GLU A 72 -24.04 -1.89 0.05
CA GLU A 72 -22.86 -2.71 -0.26
C GLU A 72 -21.56 -1.94 -0.08
N GLN A 73 -21.55 -0.66 -0.47
CA GLN A 73 -20.39 0.21 -0.28
C GLN A 73 -20.12 0.42 1.21
N ARG A 74 -21.16 0.70 2.00
CA ARG A 74 -21.06 0.82 3.46
C ARG A 74 -20.58 -0.48 4.09
N ARG A 75 -21.09 -1.64 3.65
CA ARG A 75 -20.63 -2.96 4.12
C ARG A 75 -19.14 -3.17 3.84
N LYS A 76 -18.69 -2.95 2.60
CA LYS A 76 -17.28 -3.04 2.21
C LYS A 76 -16.39 -2.11 3.04
N LEU A 77 -16.87 -0.90 3.34
CA LEU A 77 -16.14 0.06 4.16
C LEU A 77 -16.01 -0.40 5.62
N LYS A 78 -17.10 -0.89 6.22
CA LYS A 78 -17.09 -1.48 7.57
C LYS A 78 -16.14 -2.67 7.66
N GLU A 79 -16.15 -3.57 6.68
CA GLU A 79 -15.22 -4.71 6.65
C GLU A 79 -13.76 -4.27 6.56
N ARG A 80 -13.45 -3.28 5.73
CA ARG A 80 -12.10 -2.72 5.62
C ARG A 80 -11.65 -2.08 6.92
N LEU A 81 -12.55 -1.36 7.59
CA LEU A 81 -12.29 -0.77 8.90
C LEU A 81 -12.01 -1.85 9.96
N LYS A 82 -12.85 -2.88 10.04
CA LYS A 82 -12.64 -4.02 10.95
C LYS A 82 -11.27 -4.67 10.74
N ARG A 83 -10.91 -4.92 9.48
CA ARG A 83 -9.58 -5.47 9.12
C ARG A 83 -8.44 -4.54 9.53
N PHE A 84 -8.60 -3.22 9.35
CA PHE A 84 -7.60 -2.25 9.73
C PHE A 84 -7.41 -2.19 11.27
N LEU A 85 -8.51 -2.19 12.02
CA LEU A 85 -8.47 -2.16 13.49
C LEU A 85 -7.87 -3.44 14.08
N ALA A 86 -8.06 -4.58 13.41
CA ALA A 86 -7.43 -5.85 13.78
C ALA A 86 -5.92 -5.92 13.51
N LEU A 87 -5.33 -4.93 12.81
CA LEU A 87 -3.89 -4.91 12.59
C LEU A 87 -3.12 -4.52 13.87
N PRO A 88 -1.93 -5.10 14.11
CA PRO A 88 -1.05 -4.64 15.18
C PRO A 88 -0.76 -3.14 15.08
N GLU A 89 -0.57 -2.46 16.22
CA GLU A 89 -0.38 -1.00 16.25
C GLU A 89 0.81 -0.54 15.39
N ALA A 90 1.90 -1.30 15.38
CA ALA A 90 3.06 -1.02 14.52
C ALA A 90 2.69 -1.02 13.02
N GLU A 91 1.83 -1.94 12.59
CA GLU A 91 1.35 -2.00 11.21
C GLU A 91 0.38 -0.87 10.89
N ARG A 92 -0.52 -0.53 11.82
CA ARG A 92 -1.43 0.62 11.70
C ARG A 92 -0.64 1.92 11.55
N LYS A 93 0.39 2.14 12.37
CA LYS A 93 1.30 3.30 12.28
C LYS A 93 2.01 3.34 10.93
N ARG A 94 2.53 2.21 10.44
CA ARG A 94 3.17 2.12 9.11
C ARG A 94 2.22 2.52 7.99
N LEU A 95 0.99 2.00 8.00
CA LEU A 95 -0.02 2.34 6.99
C LEU A 95 -0.41 3.82 7.04
N ARG A 96 -0.65 4.38 8.22
CA ARG A 96 -0.92 5.81 8.40
C ARG A 96 0.21 6.68 7.88
N ARG A 97 1.46 6.32 8.13
CA ARG A 97 2.63 7.04 7.60
C ARG A 97 2.69 6.98 6.08
N ASN A 98 2.57 5.80 5.49
CA ASN A 98 2.58 5.64 4.03
C ASN A 98 1.44 6.43 3.38
N PHE A 99 0.27 6.49 4.02
CA PHE A 99 -0.86 7.27 3.53
C PHE A 99 -0.57 8.77 3.51
N ARG A 100 -0.02 9.28 4.61
CA ARG A 100 0.39 10.69 4.71
C ARG A 100 1.43 11.03 3.64
N THR A 101 2.41 10.16 3.42
CA THR A 101 3.41 10.35 2.36
C THR A 101 2.75 10.36 0.98
N PHE A 102 1.86 9.41 0.69
CA PHE A 102 1.15 9.34 -0.58
C PHE A 102 0.29 10.59 -0.84
N MET A 103 -0.40 11.10 0.18
CA MET A 103 -1.25 12.28 0.04
C MET A 103 -0.47 13.55 -0.31
N LYS A 104 0.79 13.65 0.14
CA LYS A 104 1.70 14.77 -0.15
C LYS A 104 2.31 14.73 -1.57
N LEU A 105 2.17 13.63 -2.30
CA LEU A 105 2.70 13.51 -3.66
C LEU A 105 1.93 14.40 -4.64
N SER A 106 2.63 14.91 -5.66
CA SER A 106 2.00 15.60 -6.80
C SER A 106 1.06 14.66 -7.57
N PRO A 107 0.12 15.19 -8.37
CA PRO A 107 -0.72 14.37 -9.23
C PRO A 107 0.07 13.42 -10.14
N GLU A 108 1.16 13.85 -10.78
CA GLU A 108 1.95 12.95 -11.64
C GLU A 108 2.67 11.87 -10.83
N GLN A 109 3.21 12.22 -9.66
CA GLN A 109 3.84 11.25 -8.76
C GLN A 109 2.85 10.20 -8.27
N LYS A 110 1.61 10.61 -7.93
CA LYS A 110 0.54 9.68 -7.57
C LYS A 110 0.22 8.73 -8.72
N ALA A 111 0.07 9.26 -9.94
CA ALA A 111 -0.18 8.45 -11.13
C ALA A 111 0.93 7.42 -11.37
N LEU A 112 2.20 7.82 -11.21
CA LEU A 112 3.34 6.90 -11.35
C LEU A 112 3.32 5.77 -10.30
N VAL A 113 3.01 6.10 -9.05
CA VAL A 113 2.89 5.10 -7.96
C VAL A 113 1.75 4.13 -8.24
N LEU A 114 0.59 4.62 -8.66
CA LEU A 114 -0.57 3.79 -9.01
C LEU A 114 -0.26 2.86 -10.18
N LYS A 115 0.31 3.38 -11.27
CA LYS A 115 0.75 2.58 -12.43
C LYS A 115 1.76 1.50 -12.05
N SER A 116 2.74 1.86 -11.21
CA SER A 116 3.74 0.90 -10.71
C SER A 116 3.09 -0.19 -9.86
N TYR A 117 2.09 0.17 -9.06
CA TYR A 117 1.33 -0.76 -8.25
C TYR A 117 0.46 -1.70 -9.09
N GLU A 118 -0.21 -1.20 -10.13
CA GLU A 118 -0.99 -2.02 -11.06
C GLU A 118 -0.11 -3.05 -11.77
N ARG A 119 1.05 -2.61 -12.28
CA ARG A 119 2.05 -3.51 -12.86
C ARG A 119 2.50 -4.56 -11.85
N TRP A 120 2.76 -4.17 -10.61
CA TRP A 120 3.14 -5.12 -9.55
C TRP A 120 2.04 -6.15 -9.27
N ARG A 121 0.78 -5.73 -9.31
CA ARG A 121 -0.38 -6.57 -9.07
C ARG A 121 -0.60 -7.59 -10.20
N SER A 122 -0.30 -7.23 -11.45
CA SER A 122 -0.39 -8.17 -12.57
C SER A 122 0.75 -9.20 -12.62
N LEU A 123 1.85 -9.00 -11.87
CA LEU A 123 2.93 -9.98 -11.81
C LEU A 123 2.50 -11.29 -11.14
N SER A 124 2.94 -12.42 -11.71
CA SER A 124 2.83 -13.74 -11.08
C SER A 124 3.67 -13.82 -9.80
N GLU A 125 3.37 -14.78 -8.92
CA GLU A 125 4.13 -14.92 -7.67
C GLU A 125 5.62 -15.21 -7.92
N GLU A 126 5.95 -15.97 -8.97
CA GLU A 126 7.33 -16.22 -9.38
C GLU A 126 8.04 -14.92 -9.83
N GLN A 127 7.37 -14.11 -10.67
CA GLN A 127 7.88 -12.82 -11.10
C GLN A 127 8.10 -11.88 -9.91
N ARG A 128 7.16 -11.84 -8.95
CA ARG A 128 7.32 -11.08 -7.70
C ARG A 128 8.47 -11.59 -6.84
N ARG A 129 8.67 -12.91 -6.73
CA ARG A 129 9.82 -13.50 -6.02
C ARG A 129 11.14 -13.11 -6.68
N LYS A 130 11.22 -13.14 -8.01
CA LYS A 130 12.38 -12.69 -8.78
C LYS A 130 12.69 -11.22 -8.51
N TYR A 131 11.68 -10.35 -8.59
CA TYR A 131 11.82 -8.93 -8.31
C TYR A 131 12.28 -8.67 -6.87
N ARG A 132 11.68 -9.32 -5.87
CA ARG A 132 12.09 -9.20 -4.46
C ARG A 132 13.55 -9.62 -4.25
N ARG A 133 14.00 -10.70 -4.92
CA ARG A 133 15.42 -11.13 -4.88
C ARG A 133 16.35 -10.07 -5.48
N GLN A 134 16.00 -9.51 -6.63
CA GLN A 134 16.78 -8.46 -7.28
C GLN A 134 16.87 -7.21 -6.40
N LEU A 135 15.73 -6.76 -5.85
CA LEU A 135 15.69 -5.61 -4.96
C LEU A 135 16.50 -5.83 -3.69
N ARG A 136 16.43 -7.03 -3.09
CA ARG A 136 17.25 -7.40 -1.93
C ARG A 136 18.74 -7.34 -2.26
N ARG A 137 19.14 -7.81 -3.45
CA ARG A 137 20.53 -7.72 -3.92
C ARG A 137 20.96 -6.26 -4.03
N LEU A 138 20.16 -5.41 -4.68
CA LEU A 138 20.46 -3.98 -4.83
C LEU A 138 20.56 -3.27 -3.47
N ARG A 139 19.71 -3.62 -2.51
CA ARG A 139 19.74 -3.05 -1.15
C ARG A 139 21.01 -3.41 -0.38
N ARG A 140 21.63 -4.55 -0.66
CA ARG A 140 22.88 -5.02 -0.03
C ARG A 140 24.15 -4.53 -0.72
N MET A 141 24.05 -3.97 -1.92
CA MET A 141 25.21 -3.40 -2.62
C MET A 141 25.69 -2.13 -1.91
N SER A 142 27.00 -1.90 -1.93
CA SER A 142 27.59 -0.60 -1.58
C SER A 142 27.04 0.51 -2.50
N PRO A 143 27.04 1.78 -2.07
CA PRO A 143 26.62 2.90 -2.92
C PRO A 143 27.35 2.93 -4.27
N GLN A 144 28.67 2.68 -4.26
CA GLN A 144 29.50 2.64 -5.47
C GLN A 144 29.11 1.48 -6.40
N ASP A 145 28.89 0.27 -5.85
CA ASP A 145 28.45 -0.88 -6.63
C ASP A 145 27.07 -0.67 -7.24
N ARG A 146 26.15 -0.07 -6.48
CA ARG A 146 24.84 0.28 -6.98
C ARG A 146 24.95 1.28 -8.14
N GLN A 147 25.80 2.30 -8.02
CA GLN A 147 26.00 3.28 -9.08
C GLN A 147 26.58 2.61 -10.35
N ARG A 148 27.57 1.73 -10.20
CA ARG A 148 28.12 0.92 -11.31
C ARG A 148 27.04 0.06 -11.96
N PHE A 149 26.20 -0.59 -11.16
CA PHE A 149 25.08 -1.39 -11.63
C PHE A 149 24.09 -0.55 -12.44
N LEU A 150 23.65 0.59 -11.92
CA LEU A 150 22.70 1.48 -12.58
C LEU A 150 23.27 2.04 -13.89
N ARG A 151 24.54 2.44 -13.93
CA ARG A 151 25.22 2.85 -15.18
C ARG A 151 25.23 1.73 -16.22
N ARG A 152 25.47 0.48 -15.81
CA ARG A 152 25.44 -0.68 -16.71
C ARG A 152 24.02 -0.94 -17.22
N LEU A 153 23.03 -0.87 -16.34
CA LEU A 153 21.62 -1.06 -16.70
C LEU A 153 21.15 0.02 -17.68
N HIS A 154 21.51 1.29 -17.44
CA HIS A 154 21.18 2.41 -18.34
C HIS A 154 21.75 2.19 -19.74
N ARG A 155 23.04 1.83 -19.84
CA ARG A 155 23.66 1.48 -21.13
C ARG A 155 22.94 0.31 -21.80
N TRP A 156 22.58 -0.72 -21.05
CA TRP A 156 21.86 -1.89 -21.58
C TRP A 156 20.47 -1.54 -22.14
N MET A 157 19.74 -0.65 -21.47
CA MET A 157 18.42 -0.19 -21.91
C MET A 157 18.48 0.58 -23.23
N LYS A 158 19.57 1.31 -23.49
CA LYS A 158 19.79 2.04 -24.76
C LYS A 158 20.13 1.15 -25.95
N LEU A 159 20.60 -0.08 -25.73
CA LEU A 159 20.95 -0.99 -26.83
C LEU A 159 19.69 -1.59 -27.48
N THR A 160 19.69 -1.66 -28.82
CA THR A 160 18.67 -2.36 -29.60
C THR A 160 18.74 -3.89 -29.41
N PRO A 161 17.68 -4.65 -29.75
CA PRO A 161 17.71 -6.11 -29.66
C PRO A 161 18.89 -6.76 -30.39
N GLU A 162 19.24 -6.26 -31.59
CA GLU A 162 20.37 -6.74 -32.37
C GLU A 162 21.73 -6.42 -31.72
N GLN A 163 21.90 -5.18 -31.26
CA GLN A 163 23.12 -4.78 -30.55
C GLN A 163 23.34 -5.63 -29.29
N ARG A 164 22.25 -5.97 -28.57
CA ARG A 164 22.32 -6.88 -27.43
C ARG A 164 22.70 -8.30 -27.83
N ARG A 165 22.26 -8.81 -29.00
CA ARG A 165 22.67 -10.13 -29.53
C ARG A 165 24.17 -10.15 -29.83
N LYS A 166 24.65 -9.20 -30.63
CA LYS A 166 26.08 -9.07 -30.98
C LYS A 166 26.96 -8.98 -29.73
N LEU A 167 26.56 -8.16 -28.75
CA LEU A 167 27.30 -8.04 -27.48
C LEU A 167 27.34 -9.36 -26.69
N ARG A 168 26.25 -10.14 -26.65
CA ARG A 168 26.23 -11.45 -25.98
C ARG A 168 27.16 -12.45 -26.67
N GLU A 169 27.19 -12.47 -28.00
CA GLU A 169 28.07 -13.33 -28.78
C GLU A 169 29.55 -12.98 -28.56
N LEU A 170 29.89 -11.69 -28.58
CA LEU A 170 31.25 -11.21 -28.26
C LEU A 170 31.70 -11.64 -26.86
N ILE A 171 30.83 -11.48 -25.85
CA ILE A 171 31.12 -11.92 -24.47
C ILE A 171 31.29 -13.44 -24.42
N ARG A 172 30.44 -14.22 -25.13
CA ARG A 172 30.54 -15.68 -25.19
C ARG A 172 31.87 -16.13 -25.80
N ARG A 173 32.28 -15.52 -26.92
CA ARG A 173 33.56 -15.80 -27.59
C ARG A 173 34.74 -15.51 -26.67
N LYS A 174 34.76 -14.33 -26.04
CA LYS A 174 35.83 -13.92 -25.11
C LYS A 174 35.96 -14.85 -23.89
N ARG A 175 34.83 -15.37 -23.38
CA ARG A 175 34.82 -16.34 -22.27
C ARG A 175 35.32 -17.72 -22.69
N ARG A 176 35.10 -18.14 -23.93
CA ARG A 176 35.60 -19.41 -24.47
C ARG A 176 37.12 -19.39 -24.59
N HIS A 177 37.69 -18.32 -25.16
CA HIS A 177 39.15 -18.19 -25.25
C HIS A 177 39.85 -18.17 -23.88
N ARG A 178 39.25 -17.55 -22.86
CA ARG A 178 39.82 -17.54 -21.49
C ARG A 178 39.71 -18.86 -20.72
N ARG A 179 39.02 -19.87 -21.25
CA ARG A 179 38.82 -21.17 -20.58
C ARG A 179 39.50 -22.33 -21.31
N GLY A 180 40.02 -22.08 -22.51
CA GLY A 180 40.66 -23.09 -23.36
C GLY A 180 42.13 -22.77 -23.67
N GLY A 181 42.74 -21.85 -22.90
CA GLY A 181 44.16 -21.60 -22.81
C GLY A 181 44.47 -21.35 -21.35
#